data_AF-A0A2V8FB73-F1
#
_entry.id   AF-A0A2V8FB73-F1
#
_cell.length_a   1.000
_cell.length_b   1.000
_cell.length_c   1.000
_cell.angle_alpha   90.00
_cell.angle_beta   90.00
_cell.angle_gamma   90.00
#
_symmetry.space_group_name_H-M   'P 1'
#
loop_
_entity.id
_entity.type
_entity.pdbx_description
1 polymer ?
#
loop_
_entity_poly.entity_id
_entity_poly.type
_entity_poly.pdbx_seq_one_letter_code
_entity_poly.pdbx_strand_id
1 'polypeptide(L)'
;MTGHLKDFLKFLELNRNASAHTVRAYDSDLTQFLGHAATEAGLEARELEPAHLGRAALRSFLGALHKQGLTRASAARKLAAVRTFLRYLRREGVIEDDPGALVATPKRDVRMPAHLSEDEMSVLLDNLAGDHFSLVGFQTQIKWGDQARVLRLIPGLEQAEFVRFGMVHRNTYVNGPTVLAETWQVRKRPTLFFAGQMSGVEGYVESAASGLLDGLNAAALATGEPASAPPRTTAIGALAYYVSHADPAHYEPSNITFGIMQPLEQAPKSKKQRNEALSARALSELAAWQATRAARGLQIC
;
A
#
# COMPACT_ATOMS: atom_id res chain seq x y z
N MET A 1 23.24 19.44 15.59
CA MET A 1 22.06 18.73 15.01
C MET A 1 21.04 19.61 14.24
N THR A 2 20.84 20.88 14.59
CA THR A 2 19.78 21.74 13.99
C THR A 2 19.88 21.96 12.47
N GLY A 3 21.10 21.99 11.92
CA GLY A 3 21.32 22.05 10.46
C GLY A 3 20.77 20.82 9.75
N HIS A 4 21.16 19.63 10.20
CA HIS A 4 20.68 18.36 9.63
C HIS A 4 19.16 18.17 9.72
N LEU A 5 18.51 18.70 10.76
CA LEU A 5 17.04 18.70 10.84
C LEU A 5 16.43 19.54 9.70
N LYS A 6 16.96 20.75 9.46
CA LYS A 6 16.48 21.61 8.35
C LYS A 6 16.70 20.94 7.00
N ASP A 7 17.86 20.34 6.79
CA ASP A 7 18.18 19.64 5.55
C ASP A 7 17.25 18.43 5.33
N PHE A 8 16.94 17.68 6.39
CA PHE A 8 15.98 16.59 6.35
C PHE A 8 14.55 17.05 6.03
N LEU A 9 14.08 18.14 6.63
CA LEU A 9 12.74 18.66 6.36
C LEU A 9 12.62 19.15 4.92
N LYS A 10 13.67 19.80 4.40
CA LYS A 10 13.77 20.17 2.98
C LYS A 10 13.82 18.94 2.06
N PHE A 11 14.54 17.90 2.47
CA PHE A 11 14.56 16.61 1.77
C PHE A 11 13.16 15.98 1.71
N LEU A 12 12.39 15.98 2.81
CA LEU A 12 11.03 15.46 2.84
C LEU A 12 10.08 16.23 1.92
N GLU A 13 10.20 17.55 1.88
CA GLU A 13 9.41 18.43 1.02
C GLU A 13 9.69 18.14 -0.47
N LEU A 14 10.97 18.10 -0.86
CA LEU A 14 11.39 17.99 -2.26
C LEU A 14 11.35 16.58 -2.84
N ASN A 15 11.69 15.54 -2.06
CA ASN A 15 11.88 14.19 -2.59
C ASN A 15 10.72 13.24 -2.30
N ARG A 16 9.81 13.59 -1.38
CA ARG A 16 8.67 12.73 -1.01
C ARG A 16 7.30 13.37 -1.23
N ASN A 17 7.24 14.56 -1.85
CA ASN A 17 6.01 15.35 -1.99
C ASN A 17 5.21 15.43 -0.68
N ALA A 18 5.93 15.51 0.45
CA ALA A 18 5.28 15.53 1.75
C ALA A 18 4.49 16.84 1.89
N SER A 19 3.22 16.74 2.26
CA SER A 19 2.39 17.93 2.45
C SER A 19 2.95 18.84 3.55
N ALA A 20 2.67 20.14 3.50
CA ALA A 20 3.11 21.11 4.51
C ALA A 20 2.67 20.73 5.95
N HIS A 21 1.58 19.97 6.10
CA HIS A 21 1.14 19.43 7.39
C HIS A 21 2.01 18.25 7.85
N THR A 22 2.46 17.41 6.91
CA THR A 22 3.36 16.29 7.19
C THR A 22 4.73 16.83 7.64
N VAL A 23 5.28 17.80 6.92
CA VAL A 23 6.57 18.43 7.26
C VAL A 23 6.53 19.04 8.67
N ARG A 24 5.47 19.80 9.01
CA ARG A 24 5.27 20.36 10.35
C ARG A 24 5.17 19.30 11.46
N ALA A 25 4.53 18.17 11.17
CA ALA A 25 4.41 17.07 12.13
C ALA A 25 5.79 16.40 12.39
N TYR A 26 6.61 16.24 11.36
CA TYR A 26 7.98 15.74 11.50
C TYR A 26 8.86 16.73 12.25
N ASP A 27 8.79 18.02 11.93
CA ASP A 27 9.53 19.08 12.61
C ASP A 27 9.25 19.10 14.11
N SER A 28 7.97 19.10 14.49
CA SER A 28 7.56 19.09 15.90
C SER A 28 8.06 17.84 16.66
N ASP A 29 7.96 16.66 16.04
CA ASP A 29 8.38 15.42 16.67
C ASP A 29 9.88 15.30 16.84
N LEU A 30 10.63 15.67 15.80
CA LEU A 30 12.08 15.59 15.80
C LEU A 30 12.68 16.65 16.71
N THR A 31 12.11 17.86 16.74
CA THR A 31 12.52 18.89 17.70
C THR A 31 12.33 18.42 19.14
N GLN A 32 11.21 17.76 19.46
CA GLN A 32 11.00 17.17 20.79
C GLN A 32 12.00 16.07 21.13
N PHE A 33 12.32 15.19 20.17
CA PHE A 33 13.32 14.16 20.37
C PHE A 33 14.73 14.72 20.58
N LEU A 34 15.17 15.67 19.75
CA LEU A 34 16.48 16.30 19.85
C LEU A 34 16.62 17.09 21.15
N GLY A 35 15.56 17.81 21.56
CA GLY A 35 15.52 18.48 22.85
C GLY A 35 15.67 17.50 24.02
N HIS A 36 14.96 16.38 23.99
CA HIS A 36 15.10 15.32 25.01
C HIS A 36 16.51 14.73 25.04
N ALA A 37 17.07 14.41 23.87
CA ALA A 37 18.42 13.86 23.77
C ALA A 37 19.50 14.83 24.28
N ALA A 38 19.33 16.13 24.06
CA ALA A 38 20.22 17.16 24.60
C ALA A 38 20.14 17.24 26.13
N THR A 39 18.93 17.29 26.69
CA THR A 39 18.72 17.31 28.15
C THR A 39 19.33 16.08 28.83
N GLU A 40 19.14 14.89 28.26
CA GLU A 40 19.71 13.64 28.80
C GLU A 40 21.24 13.60 28.72
N ALA A 41 21.83 14.27 27.73
CA ALA A 41 23.28 14.41 27.60
C ALA A 41 23.85 15.56 28.47
N GLY A 42 23.00 16.37 29.11
CA GLY A 42 23.42 17.57 29.84
C GLY A 42 23.95 18.68 28.94
N LEU A 43 23.50 18.72 27.68
CA LEU A 43 23.97 19.62 26.64
C LEU A 43 22.88 20.60 26.22
N GLU A 44 23.27 21.76 25.67
CA GLU A 44 22.34 22.60 24.93
C GLU A 44 22.00 21.97 23.57
N ALA A 45 20.81 22.25 23.03
CA ALA A 45 20.37 21.68 21.75
C ALA A 45 21.32 22.00 20.56
N ARG A 46 22.07 23.11 20.67
CA ARG A 46 23.08 23.53 19.68
C ARG A 46 24.37 22.69 19.75
N GLU A 47 24.68 22.12 20.90
CA GLU A 47 25.88 21.31 21.18
C GLU A 47 25.64 19.82 20.92
N LEU A 48 24.39 19.44 20.61
CA LEU A 48 24.04 18.07 20.31
C LEU A 48 24.71 17.60 19.01
N GLU A 49 25.55 16.58 19.15
CA GLU A 49 26.21 15.85 18.05
C GLU A 49 25.56 14.49 17.73
N PRO A 50 25.79 13.92 16.54
CA PRO A 50 25.19 12.65 16.12
C PRO A 50 25.48 11.46 17.05
N ALA A 51 26.65 11.43 17.72
CA ALA A 51 27.02 10.39 18.68
C ALA A 51 26.04 10.27 19.86
N HIS A 52 25.33 11.34 20.19
CA HIS A 52 24.35 11.36 21.28
C HIS A 52 23.00 10.74 20.90
N LEU A 53 22.76 10.42 19.62
CA LEU A 53 21.49 9.88 19.12
C LEU A 53 21.41 8.33 19.18
N GLY A 54 22.18 7.73 20.08
CA GLY A 54 22.26 6.28 20.23
C GLY A 54 21.02 5.62 20.84
N ARG A 55 21.11 4.29 21.05
CA ARG A 55 20.03 3.47 21.62
C ARG A 55 19.55 3.95 23.00
N ALA A 56 20.47 4.52 23.80
CA ALA A 56 20.15 5.07 25.11
C ALA A 56 19.18 6.26 25.00
N ALA A 57 19.46 7.21 24.10
CA ALA A 57 18.60 8.37 23.84
C ALA A 57 17.21 7.96 23.35
N LEU A 58 17.12 6.97 22.45
CA LEU A 58 15.85 6.43 21.97
C LEU A 58 15.02 5.78 23.09
N ARG A 59 15.64 4.96 23.94
CA ARG A 59 14.95 4.30 25.06
C ARG A 59 14.51 5.30 26.12
N SER A 60 15.38 6.26 26.46
CA SER A 60 15.06 7.33 27.41
C SER A 60 13.89 8.17 26.89
N PHE A 61 13.90 8.56 25.62
CA PHE A 61 12.81 9.32 25.00
C PHE A 61 11.48 8.56 25.04
N LEU A 62 11.47 7.27 24.71
CA LEU A 62 10.25 6.44 24.84
C LEU A 62 9.76 6.35 26.29
N GLY A 63 10.68 6.26 27.26
CA GLY A 63 10.37 6.30 28.67
C GLY A 63 9.73 7.62 29.10
N ALA A 64 10.27 8.75 28.62
CA ALA A 64 9.73 10.08 28.88
C ALA A 64 8.34 10.29 28.26
N LEU A 65 8.13 9.81 27.03
CA LEU A 65 6.81 9.84 26.39
C LEU A 65 5.76 9.04 27.18
N HIS A 66 6.16 7.91 27.78
CA HIS A 66 5.27 7.12 28.63
C HIS A 66 4.95 7.85 29.95
N LYS A 67 5.95 8.47 30.60
CA LYS A 67 5.75 9.27 31.82
C LYS A 67 4.85 10.49 31.59
N GLN A 68 4.89 11.08 30.40
CA GLN A 68 4.03 12.19 29.99
C GLN A 68 2.58 11.76 29.65
N GLY A 69 2.25 10.47 29.75
CA GLY A 69 0.88 9.97 29.54
C GLY A 69 0.41 10.03 28.07
N LEU A 70 1.33 10.12 27.09
CA LEU A 70 0.94 10.10 25.69
C LEU A 70 0.30 8.76 25.29
N THR A 71 -0.67 8.82 24.40
CA THR A 71 -1.29 7.63 23.82
C THR A 71 -0.26 6.79 23.05
N ARG A 72 -0.44 5.46 23.04
CA ARG A 72 0.45 4.54 22.30
C ARG A 72 0.59 4.91 20.82
N ALA A 73 -0.48 5.44 20.21
CA ALA A 73 -0.48 5.94 18.84
C ALA A 73 0.44 7.16 18.64
N SER A 74 0.43 8.11 19.58
CA SER A 74 1.30 9.29 19.54
C SER A 74 2.76 8.93 19.76
N ALA A 75 3.05 7.98 20.65
CA ALA A 75 4.40 7.48 20.88
C ALA A 75 4.95 6.71 19.65
N ALA A 76 4.13 5.85 19.04
CA ALA A 76 4.50 5.13 17.82
C ALA A 76 4.77 6.07 16.64
N ARG A 77 3.95 7.12 16.47
CA ARG A 77 4.15 8.16 15.45
C ARG A 77 5.48 8.90 15.63
N LYS A 78 5.78 9.35 16.86
CA LYS A 78 7.04 10.03 17.19
C LYS A 78 8.25 9.13 16.92
N LEU A 79 8.17 7.85 17.31
CA LEU A 79 9.23 6.89 17.03
C LEU A 79 9.44 6.66 15.52
N ALA A 80 8.37 6.60 14.73
CA ALA A 80 8.46 6.45 13.28
C ALA A 80 9.13 7.67 12.62
N ALA A 81 8.82 8.88 13.09
CA ALA A 81 9.50 10.11 12.65
C ALA A 81 11.01 10.04 12.96
N VAL A 82 11.38 9.70 14.19
CA VAL A 82 12.78 9.58 14.62
C VAL A 82 13.53 8.51 13.81
N ARG A 83 12.94 7.33 13.57
CA ARG A 83 13.58 6.27 12.75
C ARG A 83 13.83 6.71 11.31
N THR A 84 12.90 7.48 10.74
CA THR A 84 13.04 7.99 9.37
C THR A 84 14.17 9.01 9.30
N PHE A 85 14.29 9.87 10.31
CA PHE A 85 15.37 10.84 10.42
C PHE A 85 16.74 10.18 10.62
N LEU A 86 16.87 9.20 11.53
CA LEU A 86 18.13 8.48 11.73
C LEU A 86 18.58 7.74 10.45
N ARG A 87 17.65 7.13 9.71
CA ARG A 87 17.96 6.52 8.41
C ARG A 87 18.46 7.53 7.38
N TYR A 88 17.90 8.74 7.39
CA TYR A 88 18.40 9.84 6.56
C TYR A 88 19.82 10.24 6.96
N LEU A 89 20.10 10.45 8.25
CA LEU A 89 21.45 10.78 8.72
C LEU A 89 22.48 9.71 8.32
N ARG A 90 22.10 8.43 8.39
CA ARG A 90 22.96 7.33 7.95
C ARG A 90 23.23 7.37 6.45
N ARG A 91 22.20 7.67 5.64
CA ARG A 91 22.33 7.82 4.18
C ARG A 91 23.28 8.95 3.80
N GLU A 92 23.24 10.07 4.54
CA GLU A 92 24.11 11.22 4.33
C GLU A 92 25.51 11.05 4.96
N GLY A 93 25.82 9.87 5.52
CA GLY A 93 27.12 9.58 6.15
C GLY A 93 27.36 10.30 7.48
N VAL A 94 26.32 10.89 8.09
CA VAL A 94 26.42 11.63 9.36
C VAL A 94 26.48 10.69 10.57
N ILE A 95 25.93 9.48 10.44
CA ILE A 95 26.07 8.39 11.42
C ILE A 95 26.43 7.09 10.70
N GLU A 96 27.23 6.25 11.34
CA GLU A 96 27.66 4.95 10.77
C GLU A 96 26.62 3.84 11.03
N ASP A 97 26.03 3.84 12.23
CA ASP A 97 25.08 2.82 12.70
C ASP A 97 23.60 3.20 12.48
N ASP A 98 22.68 2.23 12.58
CA ASP A 98 21.22 2.45 12.69
C ASP A 98 20.74 2.11 14.12
N PRO A 99 20.79 3.07 15.06
CA PRO A 99 20.32 2.86 16.44
C PRO A 99 18.83 2.55 16.54
N GLY A 100 18.04 2.94 15.52
CA GLY A 100 16.59 2.79 15.48
C GLY A 100 16.10 1.43 15.01
N ALA A 101 16.95 0.61 14.39
CA ALA A 101 16.59 -0.69 13.85
C ALA A 101 16.12 -1.69 14.93
N LEU A 102 16.73 -1.65 16.12
CA LEU A 102 16.54 -2.63 17.20
C LEU A 102 15.56 -2.18 18.30
N VAL A 103 14.98 -0.98 18.19
CA VAL A 103 14.01 -0.48 19.18
C VAL A 103 12.61 -0.97 18.81
N ALA A 104 12.01 -1.76 19.69
CA ALA A 104 10.65 -2.26 19.55
C ALA A 104 9.64 -1.10 19.52
N THR A 105 8.83 -1.05 18.46
CA THR A 105 7.79 -0.03 18.33
C THR A 105 6.68 -0.28 19.34
N PRO A 106 6.24 0.74 20.12
CA PRO A 106 5.06 0.61 20.96
C PRO A 106 3.87 0.14 20.13
N LYS A 107 3.33 -1.04 20.45
CA LYS A 107 2.14 -1.56 19.76
C LYS A 107 1.00 -0.58 19.97
N ARG A 108 0.44 -0.07 18.88
CA ARG A 108 -0.74 0.81 18.92
C ARG A 108 -1.89 0.01 19.52
N ASP A 109 -2.62 0.58 20.48
CA ASP A 109 -3.87 -0.05 20.92
C ASP A 109 -4.82 -0.05 19.74
N VAL A 110 -5.10 -1.24 19.24
CA VAL A 110 -6.20 -1.51 18.33
C VAL A 110 -7.44 -1.52 19.22
N ARG A 111 -8.28 -0.49 19.14
CA ARG A 111 -9.64 -0.62 19.64
C ARG A 111 -10.32 -1.64 18.75
N MET A 112 -10.63 -2.80 19.33
CA MET A 112 -11.49 -3.79 18.71
C MET A 112 -12.79 -3.11 18.26
N PRO A 113 -13.21 -3.28 17.00
CA PRO A 113 -14.62 -3.14 16.66
C PRO A 113 -15.41 -4.02 17.64
N ALA A 114 -16.38 -3.44 18.35
CA ALA A 114 -17.14 -4.15 19.39
C ALA A 114 -18.04 -5.28 18.82
N HIS A 115 -18.20 -5.31 17.51
CA HIS A 115 -18.87 -6.34 16.74
C HIS A 115 -18.22 -6.39 15.36
N LEU A 116 -18.05 -7.59 14.82
CA LEU A 116 -17.88 -7.77 13.38
C LEU A 116 -19.20 -7.34 12.72
N SER A 117 -19.15 -6.63 11.59
CA SER A 117 -20.38 -6.41 10.82
C SER A 117 -20.92 -7.75 10.30
N GLU A 118 -22.22 -7.83 9.97
CA GLU A 118 -22.79 -9.03 9.34
C GLU A 118 -22.02 -9.42 8.08
N ASP A 119 -21.52 -8.43 7.32
CA ASP A 119 -20.70 -8.66 6.13
C ASP A 119 -19.33 -9.27 6.46
N GLU A 120 -18.67 -8.79 7.53
CA GLU A 120 -17.38 -9.33 8.00
C GLU A 120 -17.53 -10.73 8.59
N MET A 121 -18.67 -10.99 9.24
CA MET A 121 -19.01 -12.30 9.80
C MET A 121 -19.37 -13.31 8.68
N SER A 122 -20.12 -12.87 7.66
CA SER A 122 -20.45 -13.65 6.47
C SER A 122 -19.19 -14.13 5.73
N VAL A 123 -18.25 -13.21 5.46
CA VAL A 123 -16.97 -13.55 4.82
C VAL A 123 -16.11 -14.50 5.67
N LEU A 124 -16.24 -14.43 7.01
CA LEU A 124 -15.55 -15.34 7.93
C LEU A 124 -16.18 -16.75 7.95
N LEU A 125 -17.50 -16.83 7.74
CA LEU A 125 -18.30 -18.06 7.76
C LEU A 125 -18.42 -18.74 6.39
N ASP A 126 -18.13 -18.04 5.29
CA ASP A 126 -18.33 -18.51 3.91
C ASP A 126 -17.31 -19.55 3.40
N ASN A 127 -16.49 -20.13 4.28
CA ASN A 127 -15.72 -21.32 3.93
C ASN A 127 -16.54 -22.58 4.26
N LEU A 128 -16.87 -23.35 3.23
CA LEU A 128 -17.87 -24.44 3.13
C LEU A 128 -17.77 -25.64 4.10
N ALA A 129 -16.98 -25.53 5.17
CA ALA A 129 -17.05 -26.34 6.37
C ALA A 129 -16.59 -25.40 7.50
N GLY A 130 -17.48 -24.99 8.40
CA GLY A 130 -17.21 -24.04 9.50
C GLY A 130 -16.16 -24.47 10.53
N ASP A 131 -15.33 -25.45 10.18
CA ASP A 131 -14.26 -26.03 10.97
C ASP A 131 -12.92 -25.29 10.78
N HIS A 132 -12.80 -24.42 9.77
CA HIS A 132 -11.54 -23.73 9.43
C HIS A 132 -11.74 -22.23 9.16
N PHE A 133 -10.99 -21.42 9.90
CA PHE A 133 -10.96 -19.97 9.75
C PHE A 133 -9.63 -19.51 9.13
N SER A 134 -9.68 -18.53 8.22
CA SER A 134 -8.49 -17.93 7.60
C SER A 134 -8.17 -16.57 8.22
N LEU A 135 -6.88 -16.33 8.51
CA LEU A 135 -6.38 -15.03 8.96
C LEU A 135 -6.14 -14.09 7.76
N VAL A 136 -7.03 -13.10 7.59
CA VAL A 136 -6.93 -12.11 6.51
C VAL A 136 -5.73 -11.18 6.75
N GLY A 137 -4.91 -10.96 5.71
CA GLY A 137 -3.77 -10.03 5.75
C GLY A 137 -2.49 -10.57 6.40
N PHE A 138 -2.40 -11.89 6.63
CA PHE A 138 -1.24 -12.56 7.22
C PHE A 138 -0.39 -13.34 6.18
N GLN A 139 -0.23 -12.80 4.97
CA GLN A 139 0.73 -13.35 3.99
C GLN A 139 2.16 -13.19 4.51
N THR A 140 2.93 -14.27 4.55
CA THR A 140 4.26 -14.26 5.18
C THR A 140 5.24 -15.26 4.57
N GLN A 141 6.52 -14.92 4.63
CA GLN A 141 7.64 -15.81 4.28
C GLN A 141 8.27 -16.48 5.52
N ILE A 142 7.72 -16.23 6.71
CA ILE A 142 8.23 -16.78 7.97
C ILE A 142 8.12 -18.31 7.94
N LYS A 143 9.08 -19.03 8.54
CA LYS A 143 9.02 -20.50 8.66
C LYS A 143 7.81 -20.92 9.50
N TRP A 144 7.20 -22.06 9.18
CA TRP A 144 5.96 -22.52 9.83
C TRP A 144 6.04 -22.58 11.36
N GLY A 145 7.16 -23.04 11.92
CA GLY A 145 7.35 -23.06 13.39
C GLY A 145 7.31 -21.67 14.03
N ASP A 146 7.88 -20.67 13.36
CA ASP A 146 7.80 -19.28 13.82
C ASP A 146 6.43 -18.66 13.57
N GLN A 147 5.74 -19.05 12.48
CA GLN A 147 4.35 -18.62 12.25
C GLN A 147 3.44 -19.09 13.38
N ALA A 148 3.50 -20.37 13.74
CA ALA A 148 2.71 -20.92 14.85
C ALA A 148 2.97 -20.17 16.16
N ARG A 149 4.24 -19.87 16.46
CA ARG A 149 4.63 -19.11 17.65
C ARG A 149 4.07 -17.70 17.64
N VAL A 150 4.17 -16.99 16.52
CA VAL A 150 3.70 -15.59 16.39
C VAL A 150 2.17 -15.52 16.42
N LEU A 151 1.49 -16.42 15.72
CA LEU A 151 0.03 -16.45 15.66
C LEU A 151 -0.60 -16.72 17.04
N ARG A 152 0.03 -17.55 17.89
CA ARG A 152 -0.40 -17.78 19.28
C ARG A 152 -0.20 -16.58 20.21
N LEU A 153 0.50 -15.53 19.77
CA LEU A 153 0.58 -14.27 20.53
C LEU A 153 -0.63 -13.36 20.28
N ILE A 154 -1.51 -13.70 19.35
CA ILE A 154 -2.74 -12.98 19.07
C ILE A 154 -3.80 -13.43 20.09
N PRO A 155 -4.41 -12.52 20.87
CA PRO A 155 -5.47 -12.88 21.81
C PRO A 155 -6.60 -13.65 21.13
N GLY A 156 -7.00 -14.79 21.71
CA GLY A 156 -8.01 -15.70 21.16
C GLY A 156 -7.43 -16.81 20.28
N LEU A 157 -6.14 -16.79 19.93
CA LEU A 157 -5.47 -17.83 19.14
C LEU A 157 -4.39 -18.59 19.94
N GLU A 158 -4.35 -18.44 21.26
CA GLU A 158 -3.31 -19.03 22.12
C GLU A 158 -3.26 -20.56 22.00
N GLN A 159 -4.44 -21.17 21.86
CA GLN A 159 -4.63 -22.63 21.71
C GLN A 159 -5.07 -23.02 20.29
N ALA A 160 -4.94 -22.11 19.31
CA ALA A 160 -5.35 -22.41 17.95
C ALA A 160 -4.51 -23.55 17.34
N GLU A 161 -5.20 -24.44 16.63
CA GLU A 161 -4.60 -25.44 15.76
C GLU A 161 -4.51 -24.88 14.34
N PHE A 162 -3.31 -24.89 13.76
CA PHE A 162 -3.06 -24.34 12.44
C PHE A 162 -3.00 -25.47 11.42
N VAL A 163 -4.08 -25.63 10.66
CA VAL A 163 -4.18 -26.66 9.61
C VAL A 163 -3.36 -26.29 8.37
N ARG A 164 -3.21 -24.98 8.10
CA ARG A 164 -2.40 -24.47 6.99
C ARG A 164 -1.71 -23.16 7.38
N PHE A 165 -0.41 -23.08 7.09
CA PHE A 165 0.39 -21.87 7.30
C PHE A 165 0.42 -20.97 6.07
N GLY A 166 0.63 -19.68 6.30
CA GLY A 166 0.78 -18.68 5.26
C GLY A 166 2.02 -18.98 4.42
N MET A 167 1.91 -18.79 3.11
CA MET A 167 3.03 -18.91 2.18
C MET A 167 2.95 -17.76 1.19
N VAL A 168 4.11 -17.25 0.78
CA VAL A 168 4.20 -16.41 -0.42
C VAL A 168 4.34 -17.35 -1.60
N HIS A 169 3.35 -17.32 -2.48
CA HIS A 169 3.35 -18.12 -3.69
C HIS A 169 4.13 -17.43 -4.80
N ARG A 170 4.88 -18.21 -5.57
CA ARG A 170 5.49 -17.73 -6.81
C ARG A 170 4.40 -17.58 -7.85
N ASN A 171 4.16 -16.36 -8.32
CA ASN A 171 3.25 -16.08 -9.41
C ASN A 171 4.02 -16.04 -10.73
N THR A 172 3.48 -16.71 -11.75
CA THR A 172 3.99 -16.63 -13.12
C THR A 172 3.09 -15.67 -13.90
N TYR A 173 3.68 -14.64 -14.48
CA TYR A 173 2.99 -13.61 -15.25
C TYR A 173 3.90 -13.10 -16.37
N VAL A 174 3.30 -12.57 -17.44
CA VAL A 174 4.06 -11.94 -18.52
C VAL A 174 4.50 -10.54 -18.12
N ASN A 175 5.63 -10.05 -18.64
CA ASN A 175 6.00 -8.65 -18.47
C ASN A 175 5.10 -7.78 -19.36
N GLY A 176 3.91 -7.44 -18.83
CA GLY A 176 2.82 -6.75 -19.52
C GLY A 176 3.28 -5.56 -20.35
N PRO A 177 4.07 -4.61 -19.81
CA PRO A 177 4.49 -3.42 -20.54
C PRO A 177 5.26 -3.72 -21.83
N THR A 178 5.98 -4.84 -21.87
CA THR A 178 6.77 -5.23 -23.04
C THR A 178 5.97 -5.99 -24.10
N VAL A 179 4.86 -6.63 -23.73
CA VAL A 179 4.15 -7.56 -24.64
C VAL A 179 2.67 -7.26 -24.83
N LEU A 180 1.99 -6.56 -23.93
CA LEU A 180 0.56 -6.31 -23.95
C LEU A 180 0.21 -4.86 -24.33
N ALA A 181 -0.88 -4.70 -25.08
CA ALA A 181 -1.56 -3.43 -25.30
C ALA A 181 -2.66 -3.19 -24.24
N GLU A 182 -3.23 -1.97 -24.18
CA GLU A 182 -4.35 -1.64 -23.28
C GLU A 182 -5.63 -2.45 -23.54
N THR A 183 -5.74 -3.04 -24.74
CA THR A 183 -6.80 -3.98 -25.11
C THR A 183 -6.54 -5.40 -24.63
N TRP A 184 -5.46 -5.62 -23.86
CA TRP A 184 -4.95 -6.92 -23.39
C TRP A 184 -4.45 -7.86 -24.50
N GLN A 185 -4.40 -7.36 -25.74
CA GLN A 185 -3.81 -8.06 -26.88
C GLN A 185 -2.29 -8.12 -26.76
N VAL A 186 -1.71 -9.23 -27.22
CA VAL A 186 -0.26 -9.32 -27.44
C VAL A 186 0.12 -8.44 -28.62
N ARG A 187 1.01 -7.46 -28.41
CA ARG A 187 1.44 -6.46 -29.41
C ARG A 187 1.94 -7.10 -30.71
N LYS A 188 2.67 -8.21 -30.61
CA LYS A 188 3.23 -8.96 -31.76
C LYS A 188 2.26 -9.97 -32.38
N ARG A 189 1.16 -10.30 -31.69
CA ARG A 189 0.15 -11.26 -32.17
C ARG A 189 -1.23 -10.75 -31.75
N PRO A 190 -1.83 -9.80 -32.48
CA PRO A 190 -3.07 -9.13 -32.07
C PRO A 190 -4.28 -10.07 -31.90
N THR A 191 -4.23 -11.30 -32.40
CA THR A 191 -5.27 -12.32 -32.18
C THR A 191 -5.11 -13.12 -30.89
N LEU A 192 -4.05 -12.88 -30.11
CA LEU A 192 -3.76 -13.52 -28.83
C LEU A 192 -3.94 -12.51 -27.69
N PHE A 193 -4.56 -12.95 -26.61
CA PHE A 193 -4.84 -12.14 -25.42
C PHE A 193 -4.32 -12.82 -24.16
N PHE A 194 -4.09 -12.03 -23.11
CA PHE A 194 -3.82 -12.53 -21.76
C PHE A 194 -4.74 -11.81 -20.77
N ALA A 195 -5.44 -12.60 -19.95
CA ALA A 195 -6.26 -12.15 -18.84
C ALA A 195 -5.88 -12.84 -17.53
N GLY A 196 -6.43 -12.34 -16.42
CA GLY A 196 -6.20 -12.90 -15.11
C GLY A 196 -4.76 -12.75 -14.66
N GLN A 197 -4.37 -13.53 -13.65
CA GLN A 197 -3.04 -13.43 -13.05
C GLN A 197 -1.89 -13.51 -14.07
N MET A 198 -2.08 -14.21 -15.19
CA MET A 198 -1.07 -14.32 -16.25
C MET A 198 -0.76 -12.99 -16.92
N SER A 199 -1.72 -12.06 -16.99
CA SER A 199 -1.53 -10.72 -17.54
C SER A 199 -0.97 -9.71 -16.54
N GLY A 200 -0.69 -10.16 -15.31
CA GLY A 200 -0.16 -9.33 -14.23
C GLY A 200 -1.21 -8.46 -13.53
N VAL A 201 -2.44 -8.98 -13.42
CA VAL A 201 -3.42 -8.47 -12.45
C VAL A 201 -3.43 -9.31 -11.18
N GLU A 202 -3.82 -8.71 -10.06
CA GLU A 202 -3.97 -9.39 -8.78
C GLU A 202 -5.40 -9.20 -8.27
N GLY A 203 -6.05 -10.30 -7.85
CA GLY A 203 -7.42 -10.29 -7.34
C GLY A 203 -8.43 -10.97 -8.28
N TYR A 204 -9.50 -11.50 -7.69
CA TYR A 204 -10.54 -12.23 -8.42
C TYR A 204 -11.36 -11.30 -9.32
N VAL A 205 -11.66 -10.08 -8.84
CA VAL A 205 -12.47 -9.09 -9.58
C VAL A 205 -11.70 -8.61 -10.80
N GLU A 206 -10.40 -8.31 -10.65
CA GLU A 206 -9.51 -7.90 -11.73
C GLU A 206 -9.32 -9.00 -12.77
N SER A 207 -9.21 -10.25 -12.30
CA SER A 207 -9.08 -11.41 -13.19
C SER A 207 -10.35 -11.64 -14.00
N ALA A 208 -11.53 -11.56 -13.35
CA ALA A 208 -12.80 -11.67 -14.04
C ALA A 208 -13.03 -10.52 -15.03
N ALA A 209 -12.70 -9.28 -14.63
CA ALA A 209 -12.86 -8.10 -15.47
C ALA A 209 -11.96 -8.13 -16.70
N SER A 210 -10.68 -8.49 -16.55
CA SER A 210 -9.76 -8.67 -17.69
C SER A 210 -10.22 -9.79 -18.61
N GLY A 211 -10.66 -10.94 -18.07
CA GLY A 211 -11.22 -12.04 -18.87
C GLY A 211 -12.46 -11.65 -19.66
N LEU A 212 -13.36 -10.86 -19.06
CA LEU A 212 -14.53 -10.32 -19.74
C LEU A 212 -14.12 -9.41 -20.90
N LEU A 213 -13.16 -8.51 -20.69
CA LEU A 213 -12.67 -7.62 -21.74
C LEU A 213 -11.98 -8.38 -22.88
N ASP A 214 -11.17 -9.39 -22.57
CA ASP A 214 -10.56 -10.29 -23.55
C ASP A 214 -11.62 -10.97 -24.40
N GLY A 215 -12.65 -11.55 -23.76
CA GLY A 215 -13.76 -12.19 -24.46
C GLY A 215 -14.49 -11.23 -25.40
N LEU A 216 -14.77 -10.01 -24.92
CA LEU A 216 -15.42 -8.97 -25.72
C LEU A 216 -14.57 -8.49 -26.90
N ASN A 217 -13.26 -8.38 -26.71
CA ASN A 217 -12.35 -7.98 -27.78
C ASN A 217 -12.10 -9.12 -28.77
N ALA A 218 -12.00 -10.37 -28.30
CA ALA A 218 -11.90 -11.54 -29.16
C ALA A 218 -13.16 -11.71 -30.03
N ALA A 219 -14.36 -11.52 -29.44
CA ALA A 219 -15.61 -11.52 -30.18
C ALA A 219 -15.66 -10.40 -31.23
N ALA A 220 -15.23 -9.18 -30.87
CA ALA A 220 -15.14 -8.07 -31.82
C ALA A 220 -14.23 -8.39 -33.02
N LEU A 221 -13.03 -8.93 -32.76
CA LEU A 221 -12.13 -9.32 -33.84
C LEU A 221 -12.73 -10.41 -34.73
N ALA A 222 -13.46 -11.36 -34.17
CA ALA A 222 -14.12 -12.42 -34.92
C ALA A 222 -15.22 -11.90 -35.86
N THR A 223 -15.85 -10.77 -35.53
CA THR A 223 -16.85 -10.10 -36.36
C THR A 223 -16.28 -9.01 -37.26
N GLY A 224 -14.95 -8.85 -37.32
CA GLY A 224 -14.28 -7.82 -38.13
C GLY A 224 -14.26 -6.42 -37.51
N GLU A 225 -14.69 -6.27 -36.25
CA GLU A 225 -14.62 -5.02 -35.50
C GLU A 225 -13.28 -4.89 -34.76
N PRO A 226 -12.73 -3.67 -34.59
CA PRO A 226 -11.49 -3.47 -33.85
C PRO A 226 -11.71 -3.69 -32.35
N ALA A 227 -10.69 -4.26 -31.69
CA ALA A 227 -10.63 -4.29 -30.24
C ALA A 227 -10.60 -2.87 -29.64
N SER A 228 -11.16 -2.69 -28.45
CA SER A 228 -11.15 -1.42 -27.75
C SER A 228 -10.94 -1.61 -26.25
N ALA A 229 -10.25 -0.64 -25.63
CA ALA A 229 -10.00 -0.60 -24.20
C ALA A 229 -10.99 0.39 -23.54
N PRO A 230 -11.44 0.13 -22.31
CA PRO A 230 -12.16 1.12 -21.51
C PRO A 230 -11.30 2.35 -21.24
N PRO A 231 -11.90 3.54 -21.04
CA PRO A 231 -11.13 4.76 -20.73
C PRO A 231 -10.27 4.61 -19.47
N ARG A 232 -9.07 5.22 -19.46
CA ARG A 232 -8.13 5.21 -18.31
C ARG A 232 -8.70 5.83 -17.03
N THR A 233 -9.76 6.61 -17.14
CA THR A 233 -10.53 7.17 -16.03
C THR A 233 -11.35 6.12 -15.28
N THR A 234 -11.60 4.96 -15.89
CA THR A 234 -12.31 3.82 -15.31
C THR A 234 -11.35 2.89 -14.55
N ALA A 235 -11.87 2.10 -13.62
CA ALA A 235 -11.06 1.21 -12.79
C ALA A 235 -10.26 0.18 -13.61
N ILE A 236 -10.94 -0.54 -14.50
CA ILE A 236 -10.31 -1.56 -15.34
C ILE A 236 -9.48 -0.95 -16.47
N GLY A 237 -9.88 0.21 -17.02
CA GLY A 237 -9.07 0.92 -18.03
C GLY A 237 -7.77 1.48 -17.43
N ALA A 238 -7.81 1.98 -16.19
CA ALA A 238 -6.61 2.37 -15.46
C ALA A 238 -5.65 1.19 -15.23
N LEU A 239 -6.19 0.02 -14.87
CA LEU A 239 -5.39 -1.19 -14.69
C LEU A 239 -4.79 -1.67 -16.01
N ALA A 240 -5.56 -1.68 -17.10
CA ALA A 240 -5.07 -2.03 -18.43
C ALA A 240 -3.95 -1.10 -18.89
N TYR A 241 -4.08 0.20 -18.61
CA TYR A 241 -3.01 1.18 -18.85
C TYR A 241 -1.77 0.86 -18.03
N TYR A 242 -1.90 0.61 -16.72
CA TYR A 242 -0.77 0.23 -15.87
C TYR A 242 -0.06 -1.02 -16.40
N VAL A 243 -0.81 -2.10 -16.66
CA VAL A 243 -0.25 -3.36 -17.17
C VAL A 243 0.49 -3.17 -18.49
N SER A 244 0.09 -2.24 -19.35
CA SER A 244 0.70 -2.05 -20.67
C SER A 244 1.75 -0.94 -20.74
N HIS A 245 1.86 -0.09 -19.71
CA HIS A 245 2.71 1.12 -19.73
C HIS A 245 3.58 1.33 -18.49
N ALA A 246 3.47 0.50 -17.44
CA ALA A 246 4.37 0.57 -16.30
C ALA A 246 5.84 0.38 -16.73
N ASP A 247 6.79 0.82 -15.90
CA ASP A 247 8.22 0.60 -16.16
C ASP A 247 8.52 -0.92 -16.21
N PRO A 248 8.95 -1.48 -17.36
CA PRO A 248 9.23 -2.90 -17.50
C PRO A 248 10.24 -3.46 -16.51
N ALA A 249 11.18 -2.63 -16.03
CA ALA A 249 12.25 -3.06 -15.13
C ALA A 249 11.75 -3.28 -13.69
N HIS A 250 10.67 -2.61 -13.31
CA HIS A 250 10.08 -2.65 -11.96
C HIS A 250 8.60 -3.07 -12.00
N TYR A 251 8.20 -3.78 -13.06
CA TYR A 251 6.83 -4.19 -13.26
C TYR A 251 6.44 -5.35 -12.33
N GLU A 252 5.40 -5.13 -11.54
CA GLU A 252 4.80 -6.13 -10.65
C GLU A 252 3.30 -6.23 -10.92
N PRO A 253 2.66 -7.38 -10.66
CA PRO A 253 1.22 -7.49 -10.73
C PRO A 253 0.53 -6.51 -9.77
N SER A 254 -0.61 -5.98 -10.16
CA SER A 254 -1.36 -5.02 -9.35
C SER A 254 -2.85 -5.31 -9.35
N ASN A 255 -3.50 -4.94 -8.24
CA ASN A 255 -4.94 -4.84 -8.14
C ASN A 255 -5.43 -3.42 -8.48
N ILE A 256 -6.75 -3.22 -8.52
CA ILE A 256 -7.36 -1.91 -8.73
C ILE A 256 -7.28 -1.10 -7.44
N THR A 257 -6.69 0.10 -7.54
CA THR A 257 -6.74 1.11 -6.47
C THR A 257 -7.11 2.48 -7.03
N PHE A 258 -7.66 3.37 -6.20
CA PHE A 258 -7.90 4.76 -6.61
C PHE A 258 -6.61 5.51 -7.01
N GLY A 259 -5.43 5.00 -6.61
CA GLY A 259 -4.14 5.63 -6.90
C GLY A 259 -3.68 5.46 -8.36
N ILE A 260 -4.13 4.41 -9.05
CA ILE A 260 -3.79 4.17 -10.46
C ILE A 260 -4.74 4.87 -11.43
N MET A 261 -5.92 5.28 -10.96
CA MET A 261 -6.92 5.98 -11.76
C MET A 261 -6.48 7.41 -12.05
N GLN A 262 -6.82 7.91 -13.24
CA GLN A 262 -6.52 9.31 -13.60
C GLN A 262 -7.14 10.27 -12.58
N PRO A 263 -6.39 11.27 -12.05
CA PRO A 263 -6.94 12.18 -11.06
C PRO A 263 -8.08 13.05 -11.61
N LEU A 264 -8.88 13.63 -10.72
CA LEU A 264 -9.85 14.67 -11.06
C LEU A 264 -9.11 16.00 -11.23
N GLU A 265 -9.51 16.81 -12.20
CA GLU A 265 -8.98 18.17 -12.37
C GLU A 265 -9.23 19.02 -11.12
N GLN A 266 -10.44 18.93 -10.57
CA GLN A 266 -10.84 19.60 -9.34
C GLN A 266 -11.20 18.57 -8.28
N ALA A 267 -10.18 18.04 -7.60
CA ALA A 267 -10.37 17.02 -6.58
C ALA A 267 -10.90 17.61 -5.26
N PRO A 268 -11.96 17.03 -4.67
CA PRO A 268 -12.40 17.37 -3.33
C PRO A 268 -11.28 17.18 -2.29
N LYS A 269 -11.26 18.00 -1.24
CA LYS A 269 -10.29 17.89 -0.15
C LYS A 269 -10.47 16.61 0.67
N SER A 270 -11.72 16.17 0.85
CA SER A 270 -12.03 14.95 1.59
C SER A 270 -11.71 13.72 0.75
N LYS A 271 -10.94 12.77 1.33
CA LYS A 271 -10.63 11.49 0.69
C LYS A 271 -11.90 10.74 0.26
N LYS A 272 -12.93 10.74 1.12
CA LYS A 272 -14.21 10.07 0.83
C LYS A 272 -14.89 10.68 -0.38
N GLN A 273 -15.08 12.00 -0.37
CA GLN A 273 -15.72 12.73 -1.48
C GLN A 273 -14.92 12.60 -2.78
N ARG A 274 -13.58 12.60 -2.69
CA ARG A 274 -12.73 12.38 -3.86
C ARG A 274 -12.90 10.99 -4.47
N ASN A 275 -12.97 9.96 -3.63
CA ASN A 275 -13.20 8.59 -4.09
C ASN A 275 -14.60 8.45 -4.70
N GLU A 276 -15.63 9.04 -4.09
CA GLU A 276 -17.00 9.06 -4.63
C GLU A 276 -17.07 9.77 -5.98
N ALA A 277 -16.42 10.94 -6.11
CA ALA A 277 -16.36 11.68 -7.37
C ALA A 277 -15.58 10.94 -8.46
N LEU A 278 -14.47 10.26 -8.12
CA LEU A 278 -13.73 9.39 -9.04
C LEU A 278 -14.61 8.23 -9.52
N SER A 279 -15.32 7.57 -8.62
CA SER A 279 -16.23 6.47 -8.95
C SER A 279 -17.39 6.93 -9.84
N ALA A 280 -18.01 8.07 -9.53
CA ALA A 280 -19.11 8.63 -10.33
C ALA A 280 -18.67 8.93 -11.77
N ARG A 281 -17.50 9.58 -11.94
CA ARG A 281 -16.91 9.82 -13.27
C ARG A 281 -16.61 8.50 -13.98
N ALA A 282 -15.97 7.56 -13.29
CA ALA A 282 -15.61 6.25 -13.86
C ALA A 282 -16.82 5.46 -14.36
N LEU A 283 -17.91 5.42 -13.59
CA LEU A 283 -19.14 4.73 -14.00
C LEU A 283 -19.81 5.40 -15.22
N SER A 284 -19.85 6.73 -15.24
CA SER A 284 -20.38 7.49 -16.38
C SER A 284 -19.61 7.22 -17.67
N GLU A 285 -18.27 7.29 -17.60
CA GLU A 285 -17.41 7.07 -18.77
C GLU A 285 -17.40 5.60 -19.21
N LEU A 286 -17.51 4.65 -18.27
CA LEU A 286 -17.66 3.24 -18.58
C LEU A 286 -18.99 2.98 -19.31
N ALA A 287 -20.09 3.57 -18.85
CA ALA A 287 -21.39 3.45 -19.51
C ALA A 287 -21.38 4.03 -20.92
N ALA A 288 -20.75 5.19 -21.12
CA ALA A 288 -20.59 5.79 -22.45
C ALA A 288 -19.76 4.90 -23.40
N TRP A 289 -18.70 4.29 -22.90
CA TRP A 289 -17.90 3.33 -23.64
C TRP A 289 -18.70 2.06 -24.00
N GLN A 290 -19.45 1.50 -23.05
CA GLN A 290 -20.33 0.35 -23.29
C GLN A 290 -21.40 0.66 -24.35
N ALA A 291 -22.03 1.83 -24.28
CA ALA A 291 -23.01 2.27 -25.28
C ALA A 291 -22.40 2.37 -26.68
N THR A 292 -21.17 2.89 -26.79
CA THR A 292 -20.43 2.97 -28.07
C THR A 292 -20.16 1.58 -28.65
N ARG A 293 -19.86 0.59 -27.82
CA ARG A 293 -19.68 -0.81 -28.24
C ARG A 293 -21.00 -1.47 -28.64
N ALA A 294 -22.05 -1.26 -27.85
CA ALA A 294 -23.38 -1.79 -28.15
C ALA A 294 -23.90 -1.27 -29.50
N ALA A 295 -23.65 0.00 -29.82
CA ALA A 295 -24.00 0.59 -31.13
C ALA A 295 -23.29 -0.09 -32.31
N ARG A 296 -22.18 -0.81 -32.08
CA ARG A 296 -21.45 -1.62 -33.07
C ARG A 296 -21.85 -3.11 -33.04
N GLY A 297 -22.92 -3.47 -32.33
CA GLY A 297 -23.37 -4.85 -32.18
C GLY A 297 -22.53 -5.71 -31.23
N LEU A 298 -21.64 -5.09 -30.43
CA LEU A 298 -20.73 -5.78 -29.52
C LEU A 298 -21.27 -5.77 -28.07
N GLN A 299 -22.47 -6.31 -27.85
CA GLN A 299 -23.10 -6.35 -26.53
C GLN A 299 -22.59 -7.50 -25.66
N ILE A 300 -22.53 -7.23 -24.35
CA ILE A 300 -22.43 -8.23 -23.29
C ILE A 300 -23.85 -8.81 -23.13
N CYS A 301 -24.01 -10.13 -23.25
CA CYS A 301 -25.29 -10.80 -22.96
C CYS A 301 -25.75 -10.53 -21.53
#